data_AF-A0A1F4K289-F1
#
_entry.id   AF-A0A1F4K289-F1
#
_cell.length_a   1.000
_cell.length_b   1.000
_cell.length_c   1.000
_cell.angle_alpha   90.00
_cell.angle_beta   90.00
_cell.angle_gamma   90.00
#
_symmetry.space_group_name_H-M   'P 1'
#
loop_
_entity.id
_entity.type
_entity.pdbx_description
1 polymer ?
#
loop_
_entity_poly.entity_id
_entity_poly.type
_entity_poly.pdbx_seq_one_letter_code
_entity_poly.pdbx_strand_id
1 'polypeptide(L)'
;MSSAATPPRDASVTARLGSCDAAIVRKAVDELFGDPQTLQEPLMLFHAASAERIAGHREEAAFLYLTARLRTSRQILFEKGDRPQLLSIMLMTSGPLVMPILEADPELARRVVKRVIDWDSSTPDPFREREAAKSGEIAEKLAVIGAGLARLPDQLRDDPARVAQARKALGESERQIEASYAQRCGPGTLDPADAEAATKRIQSAAESLARTHPFVVAQAGGEVKSVNVGTYRMSHGSLPTRLTVSVSPASGKAFYAEVDAEATITPERKLGGVKMSLACVTDLWIGQRDASWKNVCADDPKARKPSAATTGELKPFDVAADEKSRQNAAQKTVCGFADLKLPEQFSVFAAGAYSGREIAFQIDQSGHQGTQIDVAVNSPGKPVVLMLGAYEPTIWNIGWSPQTRIAAVLVGGYHRQAVAGLEPSTPLLNSSYDNKGACGYFYVTPDNLAPLNPLSKRVFGRGVDMVFPATNGKVVIGKPLATGVSLITSGAIVPESFHDRTAPMAGPAGLADAVRKGLLRKATAADAEAWSEAVMQSNPQRDLPPVAGKGVLRPPKPGLFNAYVVLKPFTYPSGLYGGNSASFLIPKGVPKPEGNSGHSSVYDINTLNCQGALCSAR
;
A
#
# COMPACT_ATOMS: atom_id res chain seq x y z
N MET A 1 16.69 -36.89 16.67
CA MET A 1 15.80 -36.74 15.50
C MET A 1 14.50 -36.15 16.01
N SER A 2 14.33 -34.83 15.87
CA SER A 2 13.15 -34.12 16.36
C SER A 2 12.00 -34.30 15.37
N SER A 3 10.85 -34.78 15.85
CA SER A 3 9.64 -34.98 15.07
C SER A 3 9.14 -33.63 14.56
N ALA A 4 9.24 -33.41 13.24
CA ALA A 4 8.66 -32.24 12.59
C ALA A 4 7.13 -32.38 12.66
N ALA A 5 6.50 -31.51 13.45
CA ALA A 5 5.05 -31.45 13.55
C ALA A 5 4.45 -31.20 12.16
N THR A 6 3.57 -32.10 11.72
CA THR A 6 2.81 -31.98 10.47
C THR A 6 2.07 -30.63 10.45
N PRO A 7 2.23 -29.77 9.42
CA PRO A 7 1.52 -28.50 9.37
C PRO A 7 0.00 -28.74 9.27
N PRO A 8 -0.83 -27.85 9.83
CA PRO A 8 -2.28 -28.02 9.84
C PRO A 8 -2.82 -28.07 8.41
N ARG A 9 -3.63 -29.09 8.11
CA ARG A 9 -4.33 -29.27 6.83
C ARG A 9 -5.38 -28.19 6.54
N ASP A 10 -5.62 -27.28 7.49
CA ASP A 10 -6.75 -26.35 7.46
C ASP A 10 -6.45 -25.01 6.76
N ALA A 11 -5.18 -24.70 6.46
CA ALA A 11 -4.82 -23.45 5.79
C ALA A 11 -5.03 -23.55 4.27
N SER A 12 -5.66 -22.52 3.69
CA SER A 12 -5.79 -22.41 2.22
C SER A 12 -4.45 -22.54 1.50
N VAL A 13 -4.46 -23.08 0.29
CA VAL A 13 -3.26 -23.23 -0.53
C VAL A 13 -2.53 -21.90 -0.72
N THR A 14 -3.27 -20.81 -0.94
CA THR A 14 -2.73 -19.45 -1.03
C THR A 14 -2.00 -19.01 0.23
N ALA A 15 -2.55 -19.32 1.42
CA ALA A 15 -1.88 -19.02 2.70
C ALA A 15 -0.58 -19.82 2.84
N ARG A 16 -0.59 -21.10 2.45
CA ARG A 16 0.60 -21.96 2.50
C ARG A 16 1.69 -21.56 1.48
N LEU A 17 1.32 -21.06 0.30
CA LEU A 17 2.26 -20.42 -0.63
C LEU A 17 2.88 -19.14 -0.05
N GLY A 18 2.19 -18.47 0.86
CA GLY A 18 2.70 -17.31 1.58
C GLY A 18 3.67 -17.65 2.71
N SER A 19 3.82 -18.92 3.07
CA SER A 19 4.57 -19.35 4.26
C SER A 19 6.04 -18.95 4.22
N CYS A 20 6.60 -18.73 5.41
CA CYS A 20 8.03 -18.48 5.60
C CYS A 20 8.84 -19.77 5.71
N ASP A 21 8.16 -20.93 5.81
CA ASP A 21 8.74 -22.27 5.77
C ASP A 21 8.72 -22.82 4.34
N ALA A 22 9.90 -23.00 3.76
CA ALA A 22 10.09 -23.50 2.40
C ALA A 22 9.46 -24.89 2.17
N ALA A 23 9.40 -25.75 3.20
CA ALA A 23 8.78 -27.06 3.09
C ALA A 23 7.24 -26.98 2.99
N ILE A 24 6.64 -26.00 3.70
CA ILE A 24 5.20 -25.72 3.59
C ILE A 24 4.87 -25.18 2.19
N VAL A 25 5.68 -24.25 1.69
CA VAL A 25 5.53 -23.72 0.32
C VAL A 25 5.61 -24.86 -0.70
N ARG A 26 6.63 -25.71 -0.62
CA ARG A 26 6.81 -26.84 -1.54
C ARG A 26 5.60 -27.77 -1.55
N LYS A 27 5.11 -28.16 -0.37
CA LYS A 27 3.94 -29.02 -0.26
C LYS A 27 2.67 -28.39 -0.87
N ALA A 28 2.51 -27.07 -0.75
CA ALA A 28 1.39 -26.35 -1.36
C ALA A 28 1.52 -26.28 -2.89
N VAL A 29 2.74 -26.15 -3.41
CA VAL A 29 3.02 -26.24 -4.85
C VAL A 29 2.69 -27.63 -5.39
N ASP A 30 3.14 -28.69 -4.70
CA ASP A 30 2.87 -30.06 -5.11
C ASP A 30 1.36 -30.35 -5.16
N GLU A 31 0.59 -29.81 -4.21
CA GLU A 31 -0.86 -29.89 -4.21
C GLU A 31 -1.50 -29.14 -5.39
N LEU A 32 -1.06 -27.93 -5.70
CA LEU A 32 -1.51 -27.18 -6.88
C LEU A 32 -1.20 -27.92 -8.18
N PHE A 33 -0.03 -28.53 -8.26
CA PHE A 33 0.39 -29.28 -9.45
C PHE A 33 -0.36 -30.60 -9.61
N GLY A 34 -0.77 -31.22 -8.49
CA GLY A 34 -1.57 -32.44 -8.48
C GLY A 34 -3.06 -32.23 -8.73
N ASP A 35 -3.56 -30.99 -8.65
CA ASP A 35 -4.97 -30.65 -8.84
C ASP A 35 -5.31 -30.32 -10.31
N PRO A 36 -6.14 -31.14 -10.99
CA PRO A 36 -6.56 -30.86 -12.36
C PRO A 36 -7.32 -29.54 -12.54
N GLN A 37 -8.01 -29.03 -11.51
CA GLN A 37 -8.73 -27.76 -11.61
C GLN A 37 -7.77 -26.57 -11.69
N THR A 38 -6.71 -26.61 -10.89
CA THR A 38 -5.64 -25.60 -10.95
C THR A 38 -5.02 -25.52 -12.35
N LEU A 39 -4.88 -26.65 -13.06
CA LEU A 39 -4.36 -26.68 -14.43
C LEU A 39 -5.32 -26.06 -15.48
N GLN A 40 -6.60 -25.87 -15.15
CA GLN A 40 -7.54 -25.10 -15.96
C GLN A 40 -7.40 -23.59 -15.72
N GLU A 41 -6.84 -23.18 -14.58
CA GLU A 41 -6.57 -21.79 -14.19
C GLU A 41 -5.06 -21.54 -13.97
N PRO A 42 -4.24 -21.58 -15.04
CA PRO A 42 -2.78 -21.56 -14.95
C PRO A 42 -2.19 -20.28 -14.35
N LEU A 43 -2.99 -19.23 -14.16
CA LEU A 43 -2.54 -18.00 -13.49
C LEU A 43 -2.08 -18.25 -12.06
N MET A 44 -2.65 -19.23 -11.34
CA MET A 44 -2.21 -19.60 -10.00
C MET A 44 -0.76 -20.09 -9.95
N LEU A 45 -0.25 -20.62 -11.05
CA LEU A 45 1.14 -21.08 -11.13
C LEU A 45 2.16 -19.94 -11.10
N PHE A 46 1.78 -18.70 -11.46
CA PHE A 46 2.64 -17.52 -11.25
C PHE A 46 2.82 -17.19 -9.77
N HIS A 47 1.78 -17.37 -8.96
CA HIS A 47 1.87 -17.20 -7.50
C HIS A 47 2.76 -18.29 -6.89
N ALA A 48 2.59 -19.54 -7.32
CA ALA A 48 3.46 -20.65 -6.93
C ALA A 48 4.93 -20.41 -7.30
N ALA A 49 5.20 -19.93 -8.52
CA ALA A 49 6.54 -19.57 -8.96
C ALA A 49 7.17 -18.48 -8.08
N SER A 50 6.40 -17.43 -7.76
CA SER A 50 6.87 -16.35 -6.91
C SER A 50 7.13 -16.83 -5.47
N ALA A 51 6.31 -17.75 -4.97
CA ALA A 51 6.47 -18.35 -3.64
C ALA A 51 7.74 -19.22 -3.56
N GLU A 52 7.96 -20.13 -4.50
CA GLU A 52 9.19 -20.94 -4.57
C GLU A 52 10.43 -20.07 -4.72
N ARG A 53 10.32 -18.96 -5.48
CA ARG A 53 11.41 -18.01 -5.65
C ARG A 53 11.83 -17.38 -4.33
N ILE A 54 10.85 -17.02 -3.51
CA ILE A 54 11.03 -16.39 -2.19
C ILE A 54 11.50 -17.42 -1.16
N ALA A 55 11.06 -18.67 -1.29
CA ALA A 55 11.54 -19.81 -0.50
C ALA A 55 12.98 -20.24 -0.87
N GLY A 56 13.58 -19.65 -1.92
CA GLY A 56 14.95 -19.93 -2.35
C GLY A 56 15.08 -21.05 -3.39
N HIS A 57 13.98 -21.65 -3.83
CA HIS A 57 13.97 -22.75 -4.81
C HIS A 57 13.97 -22.22 -6.26
N ARG A 58 15.12 -21.69 -6.70
CA ARG A 58 15.27 -20.97 -7.98
C ARG A 58 14.84 -21.77 -9.22
N GLU A 59 15.29 -23.01 -9.34
CA GLU A 59 14.97 -23.85 -10.51
C GLU A 59 13.50 -24.22 -10.57
N GLU A 60 12.87 -24.51 -9.43
CA GLU A 60 11.45 -24.79 -9.37
C GLU A 60 10.62 -23.56 -9.74
N ALA A 61 10.95 -22.40 -9.17
CA ALA A 61 10.29 -21.14 -9.52
C ALA A 61 10.30 -20.89 -11.04
N ALA A 62 11.44 -21.14 -11.68
CA ALA A 62 11.59 -21.02 -13.12
C ALA A 62 10.73 -22.02 -13.91
N PHE A 63 10.69 -23.29 -13.47
CA PHE A 63 9.82 -24.32 -14.04
C PHE A 63 8.34 -23.93 -13.95
N LEU A 64 7.88 -23.51 -12.76
CA LEU A 64 6.50 -23.09 -12.52
C LEU A 64 6.13 -21.87 -13.38
N TYR A 65 7.01 -20.88 -13.45
CA TYR A 65 6.78 -19.65 -14.23
C TYR A 65 6.65 -19.94 -15.72
N LEU A 66 7.55 -20.74 -16.30
CA LEU A 66 7.48 -21.09 -17.72
C LEU A 66 6.26 -21.96 -18.03
N THR A 67 5.89 -22.86 -17.12
CA THR A 67 4.66 -23.66 -17.22
C THR A 67 3.41 -22.76 -17.20
N ALA A 68 3.35 -21.82 -16.25
CA ALA A 68 2.28 -20.83 -16.15
C ALA A 68 2.15 -20.01 -17.43
N ARG A 69 3.27 -19.48 -17.94
CA ARG A 69 3.33 -18.69 -19.17
C ARG A 69 2.88 -19.49 -20.37
N LEU A 70 3.32 -20.74 -20.51
CA LEU A 70 2.92 -21.63 -21.62
C LEU A 70 1.41 -21.85 -21.60
N ARG A 71 0.87 -22.35 -20.49
CA ARG A 71 -0.55 -22.72 -20.38
C ARG A 71 -1.48 -21.50 -20.48
N THR A 72 -1.12 -20.38 -19.86
CA THR A 72 -1.90 -19.13 -19.97
C THR A 72 -1.90 -18.57 -21.40
N SER A 73 -0.77 -18.65 -22.10
CA SER A 73 -0.69 -18.19 -23.49
C SER A 73 -1.60 -19.01 -24.42
N ARG A 74 -1.71 -20.33 -24.17
CA ARG A 74 -2.65 -21.18 -24.91
C ARG A 74 -4.10 -20.85 -24.56
N GLN A 75 -4.41 -20.69 -23.27
CA GLN A 75 -5.76 -20.36 -22.80
C GLN A 75 -6.32 -19.09 -23.45
N ILE A 76 -5.50 -18.04 -23.59
CA ILE A 76 -5.89 -16.76 -24.22
C ILE A 76 -6.35 -16.93 -25.68
N LEU A 77 -5.93 -17.99 -26.38
CA LEU A 77 -6.40 -18.24 -27.75
C LEU A 77 -7.86 -18.70 -27.80
N PHE A 78 -8.38 -19.25 -26.70
CA PHE A 78 -9.73 -19.81 -26.64
C PHE A 78 -10.70 -18.97 -25.80
N GLU A 79 -10.18 -18.19 -24.86
CA GLU A 79 -10.98 -17.47 -23.89
C GLU A 79 -10.84 -15.96 -24.07
N LYS A 80 -11.98 -15.28 -24.13
CA LYS A 80 -12.07 -13.81 -24.19
C LYS A 80 -12.10 -13.21 -22.78
N GLY A 81 -11.86 -11.91 -22.68
CA GLY A 81 -11.91 -11.16 -21.42
C GLY A 81 -10.53 -10.65 -21.01
N ASP A 82 -10.30 -10.54 -19.70
CA ASP A 82 -9.13 -9.84 -19.14
C ASP A 82 -7.87 -10.72 -19.01
N ARG A 83 -7.91 -11.97 -19.48
CA ARG A 83 -6.77 -12.90 -19.39
C ARG A 83 -5.48 -12.37 -20.03
N PRO A 84 -5.48 -11.73 -21.22
CA PRO A 84 -4.27 -11.11 -21.77
C PRO A 84 -3.67 -10.04 -20.85
N GLN A 85 -4.52 -9.24 -20.21
CA GLN A 85 -4.14 -8.19 -19.29
C GLN A 85 -3.57 -8.78 -18.01
N LEU A 86 -4.22 -9.81 -17.46
CA LEU A 86 -3.72 -10.54 -16.28
C LEU A 86 -2.37 -11.21 -16.57
N LEU A 87 -2.20 -11.85 -17.73
CA LEU A 87 -0.91 -12.38 -18.14
C LEU A 87 0.14 -11.27 -18.24
N SER A 88 -0.20 -10.12 -18.84
CA SER A 88 0.71 -8.97 -18.90
C SER A 88 1.11 -8.50 -17.50
N ILE A 89 0.18 -8.44 -16.55
CA ILE A 89 0.46 -8.08 -15.15
C ILE A 89 1.42 -9.11 -14.55
N MET A 90 1.15 -10.41 -14.70
CA MET A 90 2.01 -11.47 -14.15
C MET A 90 3.42 -11.46 -14.75
N LEU A 91 3.54 -11.19 -16.06
CA LEU A 91 4.85 -11.03 -16.71
C LEU A 91 5.61 -9.80 -16.18
N MET A 92 4.91 -8.73 -15.78
CA MET A 92 5.52 -7.53 -15.18
C MET A 92 5.83 -7.69 -13.68
N THR A 93 5.06 -8.49 -12.94
CA THR A 93 5.24 -8.63 -11.48
C THR A 93 6.11 -9.82 -11.10
N SER A 94 5.88 -10.99 -11.71
CA SER A 94 6.63 -12.23 -11.43
C SER A 94 7.82 -12.41 -12.37
N GLY A 95 7.73 -11.89 -13.60
CA GLY A 95 8.81 -12.00 -14.59
C GLY A 95 10.14 -11.44 -14.10
N PRO A 96 10.22 -10.20 -13.59
CA PRO A 96 11.47 -9.64 -13.07
C PRO A 96 12.07 -10.41 -11.89
N LEU A 97 11.27 -11.18 -11.15
CA LEU A 97 11.75 -11.99 -10.02
C LEU A 97 12.34 -13.33 -10.46
N VAL A 98 11.85 -13.90 -11.56
CA VAL A 98 12.13 -15.29 -11.97
C VAL A 98 12.98 -15.36 -13.24
N MET A 99 12.65 -14.60 -14.28
CA MET A 99 13.32 -14.69 -15.58
C MET A 99 14.83 -14.42 -15.54
N PRO A 100 15.37 -13.49 -14.74
CA PRO A 100 16.81 -13.30 -14.65
C PRO A 100 17.59 -14.55 -14.24
N ILE A 101 16.99 -15.48 -13.49
CA ILE A 101 17.61 -16.77 -13.14
C ILE A 101 17.88 -17.59 -14.41
N LEU A 102 16.87 -17.69 -15.27
CA LEU A 102 16.94 -18.46 -16.51
C LEU A 102 17.86 -17.79 -17.54
N GLU A 103 17.74 -16.47 -17.68
CA GLU A 103 18.46 -15.72 -18.71
C GLU A 103 19.95 -15.55 -18.37
N ALA A 104 20.33 -15.60 -17.09
CA ALA A 104 21.73 -15.52 -16.66
C ALA A 104 22.53 -16.82 -16.87
N ASP A 105 21.84 -17.97 -17.03
CA ASP A 105 22.41 -19.31 -17.15
C ASP A 105 21.70 -20.12 -18.27
N PRO A 106 22.26 -20.11 -19.50
CA PRO A 106 21.71 -20.86 -20.64
C PRO A 106 21.58 -22.37 -20.42
N GLU A 107 22.44 -22.97 -19.58
CA GLU A 107 22.38 -24.41 -19.29
C GLU A 107 21.22 -24.73 -18.34
N LEU A 108 20.99 -23.89 -17.33
CA LEU A 108 19.79 -23.97 -16.51
C LEU A 108 18.53 -23.77 -17.36
N ALA A 109 18.52 -22.77 -18.25
CA ALA A 109 17.41 -22.55 -19.17
C ALA A 109 17.11 -23.78 -20.02
N ARG A 110 18.15 -24.45 -20.55
CA ARG A 110 17.98 -25.70 -21.31
C ARG A 110 17.32 -26.80 -20.48
N ARG A 111 17.80 -27.05 -19.25
CA ARG A 111 17.24 -28.07 -18.37
C ARG A 111 15.78 -27.78 -17.99
N VAL A 112 15.49 -26.54 -17.59
CA VAL A 112 14.13 -26.15 -17.19
C VAL A 112 13.18 -26.19 -18.38
N VAL A 113 13.55 -25.65 -19.54
CA VAL A 113 12.71 -25.70 -20.75
C VAL A 113 12.43 -27.14 -21.16
N LYS A 114 13.44 -28.02 -21.12
CA LYS A 114 13.24 -29.44 -21.38
C LYS A 114 12.23 -30.05 -20.40
N ARG A 115 12.39 -29.79 -19.10
CA ARG A 115 11.47 -30.27 -18.05
C ARG A 115 10.04 -29.77 -18.29
N VAL A 116 9.84 -28.51 -18.69
CA VAL A 116 8.51 -27.96 -19.03
C VAL A 116 7.91 -28.68 -20.22
N ILE A 117 8.68 -28.93 -21.29
CA ILE A 117 8.21 -29.63 -22.49
C ILE A 117 7.83 -31.08 -22.17
N ASP A 118 8.70 -31.81 -21.45
CA ASP A 118 8.45 -33.19 -21.05
C ASP A 118 7.17 -33.28 -20.18
N TRP A 119 7.05 -32.41 -19.17
CA TRP A 119 5.86 -32.33 -18.32
C TRP A 119 4.61 -31.97 -19.12
N ASP A 120 4.70 -30.97 -20.00
CA ASP A 120 3.57 -30.51 -20.80
C ASP A 120 3.05 -31.61 -21.73
N SER A 121 3.95 -32.40 -22.31
CA SER A 121 3.61 -33.52 -23.20
C SER A 121 2.94 -34.70 -22.50
N SER A 122 3.27 -34.92 -21.22
CA SER A 122 2.76 -36.02 -20.40
C SER A 122 1.57 -35.64 -19.53
N THR A 123 1.26 -34.35 -19.42
CA THR A 123 0.15 -33.83 -18.62
C THR A 123 -1.01 -33.38 -19.52
N PRO A 124 -2.27 -33.83 -19.25
CA PRO A 124 -3.43 -33.37 -19.99
C PRO A 124 -3.51 -31.84 -20.10
N ASP A 125 -3.89 -31.34 -21.27
CA ASP A 125 -4.01 -29.91 -21.53
C ASP A 125 -5.38 -29.59 -22.13
N PRO A 126 -6.30 -28.98 -21.34
CA PRO A 126 -7.65 -28.68 -21.78
C PRO A 126 -7.72 -27.63 -22.90
N PHE A 127 -6.60 -27.00 -23.27
CA PHE A 127 -6.49 -26.06 -24.39
C PHE A 127 -5.87 -26.72 -25.62
N ARG A 128 -4.87 -27.60 -25.45
CA ARG A 128 -4.26 -28.36 -26.55
C ARG A 128 -5.20 -29.44 -27.10
N GLU A 129 -6.05 -30.01 -26.25
CA GLU A 129 -6.91 -31.15 -26.62
C GLU A 129 -8.24 -30.74 -27.27
N ARG A 130 -8.56 -29.44 -27.33
CA ARG A 130 -9.80 -28.96 -27.96
C ARG A 130 -9.79 -29.24 -29.46
N GLU A 131 -10.95 -29.52 -30.05
CA GLU A 131 -11.05 -29.73 -31.52
C GLU A 131 -10.49 -28.56 -32.33
N ALA A 132 -10.75 -27.32 -31.89
CA ALA A 132 -10.22 -26.11 -32.52
C ALA A 132 -8.68 -25.99 -32.45
N ALA A 133 -8.01 -26.77 -31.60
CA ALA A 133 -6.56 -26.82 -31.50
C ALA A 133 -5.91 -27.76 -32.54
N LYS A 134 -6.69 -28.62 -33.22
CA LYS A 134 -6.17 -29.68 -34.09
C LYS A 134 -5.85 -29.22 -35.51
N SER A 135 -6.40 -28.09 -35.97
CA SER A 135 -6.13 -27.55 -37.31
C SER A 135 -6.41 -26.04 -37.41
N GLY A 136 -5.94 -25.41 -38.50
CA GLY A 136 -6.18 -23.99 -38.79
C GLY A 136 -5.36 -23.01 -37.96
N GLU A 137 -5.80 -21.74 -37.92
CA GLU A 137 -5.06 -20.61 -37.32
C GLU A 137 -4.70 -20.84 -35.84
N ILE A 138 -5.58 -21.48 -35.07
CA ILE A 138 -5.32 -21.76 -33.65
C ILE A 138 -4.20 -22.79 -33.49
N ALA A 139 -4.20 -23.85 -34.31
CA ALA A 139 -3.13 -24.86 -34.28
C ALA A 139 -1.76 -24.24 -34.63
N GLU A 140 -1.72 -23.35 -35.63
CA GLU A 140 -0.52 -22.59 -35.99
C GLU A 140 -0.02 -21.71 -34.83
N LYS A 141 -0.91 -20.96 -34.17
CA LYS A 141 -0.55 -20.14 -33.00
C LYS A 141 -0.03 -20.98 -31.83
N LEU A 142 -0.65 -22.13 -31.57
CA LEU A 142 -0.16 -23.07 -30.54
C LEU A 142 1.24 -23.60 -30.86
N ALA A 143 1.50 -23.94 -32.12
CA ALA A 143 2.83 -24.36 -32.58
C ALA A 143 3.87 -23.25 -32.41
N VAL A 144 3.52 -22.00 -32.75
CA VAL A 144 4.40 -20.83 -32.54
C VAL A 144 4.73 -20.62 -31.06
N ILE A 145 3.75 -20.74 -30.16
CA ILE A 145 3.97 -20.64 -28.71
C ILE A 145 4.96 -21.73 -28.24
N GLY A 146 4.73 -22.99 -28.63
CA GLY A 146 5.61 -24.10 -28.27
C GLY A 146 7.03 -23.94 -28.82
N ALA A 147 7.17 -23.57 -30.09
CA ALA A 147 8.46 -23.31 -30.73
C ALA A 147 9.18 -22.10 -30.13
N GLY A 148 8.45 -21.10 -29.63
CA GLY A 148 9.01 -19.96 -28.90
C GLY A 148 9.66 -20.39 -27.59
N LEU A 149 8.98 -21.23 -26.80
CA LEU A 149 9.52 -21.78 -25.56
C LEU A 149 10.76 -22.66 -25.83
N ALA A 150 10.67 -23.57 -26.80
CA ALA A 150 11.76 -24.51 -27.11
C ALA A 150 13.04 -23.81 -27.58
N ARG A 151 12.93 -22.66 -28.26
CA ARG A 151 14.07 -21.88 -28.76
C ARG A 151 14.72 -20.99 -27.70
N LEU A 152 14.11 -20.78 -26.54
CA LEU A 152 14.63 -19.87 -25.52
C LEU A 152 16.09 -20.17 -25.13
N PRO A 153 16.52 -21.43 -24.89
CA PRO A 153 17.90 -21.72 -24.51
C PRO A 153 18.92 -21.38 -25.62
N ASP A 154 18.58 -21.67 -26.88
CA ASP A 154 19.44 -21.35 -28.02
C ASP A 154 19.52 -19.84 -28.23
N GLN A 155 18.40 -19.11 -28.10
CA GLN A 155 18.41 -17.64 -28.14
C GLN A 155 19.33 -17.02 -27.09
N LEU A 156 19.38 -17.59 -25.88
CA LEU A 156 20.27 -17.11 -24.82
C LEU A 156 21.73 -17.47 -25.10
N ARG A 157 22.01 -18.65 -25.64
CA ARG A 157 23.36 -19.05 -26.07
C ARG A 157 23.88 -18.13 -27.17
N ASP A 158 23.01 -17.78 -28.11
CA ASP A 158 23.36 -17.00 -29.31
C ASP A 158 23.37 -15.47 -29.04
N ASP A 159 22.92 -15.03 -27.86
CA ASP A 159 22.91 -13.62 -27.41
C ASP A 159 23.63 -13.43 -26.04
N PRO A 160 24.97 -13.36 -26.03
CA PRO A 160 25.74 -13.18 -24.81
C PRO A 160 25.51 -11.82 -24.13
N ALA A 161 25.07 -10.79 -24.88
CA ALA A 161 24.77 -9.48 -24.31
C ALA A 161 23.53 -9.54 -23.42
N ARG A 162 22.48 -10.24 -23.87
CA ARG A 162 21.29 -10.52 -23.05
C ARG A 162 21.63 -11.30 -21.78
N VAL A 163 22.48 -12.32 -21.87
CA VAL A 163 22.93 -13.09 -20.69
C VAL A 163 23.67 -12.18 -19.69
N ALA A 164 24.53 -11.29 -20.17
CA ALA A 164 25.24 -10.34 -19.32
C ALA A 164 24.29 -9.33 -18.64
N GLN A 165 23.27 -8.85 -19.36
CA GLN A 165 22.23 -7.99 -18.79
C GLN A 165 21.40 -8.74 -17.73
N ALA A 166 21.01 -9.98 -18.02
CA ALA A 166 20.27 -10.81 -17.08
C ALA A 166 21.04 -11.07 -15.77
N ARG A 167 22.37 -11.23 -15.83
CA ARG A 167 23.20 -11.35 -14.62
C ARG A 167 23.16 -10.10 -13.74
N LYS A 168 23.06 -8.91 -14.32
CA LYS A 168 22.88 -7.66 -13.56
C LYS A 168 21.49 -7.60 -12.93
N ALA A 169 20.46 -7.87 -13.74
CA ALA A 169 19.07 -7.92 -13.27
C ALA A 169 18.85 -8.99 -12.18
N LEU A 170 19.59 -10.10 -12.23
CA LEU A 170 19.55 -11.14 -11.20
C LEU A 170 19.93 -10.57 -9.83
N GLY A 171 21.00 -9.77 -9.73
CA GLY A 171 21.40 -9.13 -8.48
C GLY A 171 20.36 -8.14 -7.93
N GLU A 172 19.65 -7.43 -8.80
CA GLU A 172 18.49 -6.60 -8.42
C GLU A 172 17.32 -7.45 -7.91
N SER A 173 17.02 -8.54 -8.62
CA SER A 173 15.95 -9.46 -8.22
C SER A 173 16.24 -10.12 -6.86
N GLU A 174 17.50 -10.50 -6.56
CA GLU A 174 17.86 -11.07 -5.26
C GLU A 174 17.60 -10.06 -4.12
N ARG A 175 17.97 -8.79 -4.30
CA ARG A 175 17.68 -7.73 -3.31
C ARG A 175 16.18 -7.52 -3.12
N GLN A 176 15.40 -7.56 -4.20
CA GLN A 176 13.95 -7.45 -4.12
C GLN A 176 13.32 -8.64 -3.39
N ILE A 177 13.83 -9.86 -3.62
CA ILE A 177 13.38 -11.07 -2.92
C ILE A 177 13.75 -11.02 -1.44
N GLU A 178 14.97 -10.61 -1.12
CA GLU A 178 15.42 -10.42 0.27
C GLU A 178 14.54 -9.40 1.00
N ALA A 179 14.24 -8.25 0.38
CA ALA A 179 13.33 -7.25 0.95
C ALA A 179 11.90 -7.80 1.12
N SER A 180 11.39 -8.52 0.11
CA SER A 180 10.05 -9.13 0.17
C SER A 180 9.96 -10.22 1.24
N TYR A 181 11.02 -11.00 1.43
CA TYR A 181 11.13 -11.99 2.49
C TYR A 181 11.22 -11.29 3.85
N ALA A 182 12.06 -10.27 4.02
CA ALA A 182 12.19 -9.51 5.27
C ALA A 182 10.87 -8.82 5.66
N GLN A 183 10.11 -8.30 4.70
CA GLN A 183 8.80 -7.70 4.96
C GLN A 183 7.77 -8.73 5.44
N ARG A 184 7.77 -9.93 4.83
CA ARG A 184 6.76 -10.98 5.11
C ARG A 184 7.12 -11.86 6.30
N CYS A 185 8.41 -12.14 6.44
CA CYS A 185 9.01 -13.11 7.33
C CYS A 185 9.99 -12.44 8.30
N GLY A 186 9.89 -11.13 8.48
CA GLY A 186 10.69 -10.40 9.45
C GLY A 186 10.39 -10.82 10.89
N PRO A 187 11.22 -10.42 11.87
CA PRO A 187 10.90 -10.60 13.28
C PRO A 187 9.53 -9.99 13.63
N GLY A 188 8.72 -10.73 14.37
CA GLY A 188 7.39 -10.27 14.81
C GLY A 188 6.25 -10.44 13.80
N THR A 189 6.53 -11.00 12.60
CA THR A 189 5.48 -11.35 11.63
C THR A 189 4.96 -12.76 11.88
N LEU A 190 3.65 -12.95 11.78
CA LEU A 190 3.03 -14.27 11.83
C LEU A 190 3.21 -14.99 10.49
N ASP A 191 3.47 -16.30 10.52
CA ASP A 191 3.49 -17.09 9.29
C ASP A 191 2.08 -17.10 8.65
N PRO A 192 1.93 -16.77 7.34
CA PRO A 192 0.64 -16.80 6.67
C PRO A 192 -0.08 -18.16 6.76
N ALA A 193 0.65 -19.27 6.82
CA ALA A 193 0.05 -20.60 7.00
C ALA A 193 -0.62 -20.78 8.37
N ASP A 194 -0.17 -20.04 9.40
CA ASP A 194 -0.71 -20.08 10.75
C ASP A 194 -1.76 -18.97 11.00
N ALA A 195 -1.94 -18.05 10.06
CA ALA A 195 -2.80 -16.87 10.21
C ALA A 195 -4.28 -17.20 10.48
N GLU A 196 -4.81 -18.20 9.78
CA GLU A 196 -6.21 -18.60 9.95
C GLU A 196 -6.44 -19.24 11.32
N ALA A 197 -5.58 -20.18 11.73
CA ALA A 197 -5.65 -20.83 13.03
C ALA A 197 -5.48 -19.82 14.18
N ALA A 198 -4.56 -18.87 14.02
CA ALA A 198 -4.36 -17.79 14.98
C ALA A 198 -5.60 -16.89 15.10
N THR A 199 -6.22 -16.54 13.97
CA THR A 199 -7.46 -15.75 13.93
C THR A 199 -8.60 -16.48 14.63
N LYS A 200 -8.80 -17.77 14.36
CA LYS A 200 -9.80 -18.61 15.05
C LYS A 200 -9.57 -18.62 16.57
N ARG A 201 -8.32 -18.80 17.02
CA ARG A 201 -7.98 -18.79 18.45
C ARG A 201 -8.28 -17.43 19.12
N ILE A 202 -7.99 -16.33 18.45
CA ILE A 202 -8.32 -14.98 18.94
C ILE A 202 -9.85 -14.80 19.01
N GLN A 203 -10.60 -15.26 18.00
CA GLN A 203 -12.06 -15.20 18.02
C GLN A 203 -12.65 -15.96 19.20
N SER A 204 -12.23 -17.21 19.42
CA SER A 204 -12.70 -18.03 20.55
C SER A 204 -12.36 -17.40 21.91
N ALA A 205 -11.19 -16.77 22.04
CA ALA A 205 -10.81 -16.06 23.26
C ALA A 205 -11.66 -14.79 23.48
N ALA A 206 -12.01 -14.06 22.43
CA ALA A 206 -12.91 -12.91 22.52
C ALA A 206 -14.34 -13.32 22.90
N GLU A 207 -14.85 -14.42 22.34
CA GLU A 207 -16.15 -15.01 22.73
C GLU A 207 -16.15 -15.43 24.20
N SER A 208 -15.09 -16.12 24.63
CA SER A 208 -14.94 -16.55 26.03
C SER A 208 -14.93 -15.35 26.99
N LEU A 209 -14.19 -14.28 26.66
CA LEU A 209 -14.19 -13.05 27.44
C LEU A 209 -15.60 -12.43 27.46
N ALA A 210 -16.22 -12.22 26.30
CA ALA A 210 -17.55 -11.59 26.25
C ALA A 210 -18.60 -12.37 27.04
N ARG A 211 -18.55 -13.71 27.01
CA ARG A 211 -19.49 -14.57 27.75
C ARG A 211 -19.33 -14.48 29.27
N THR A 212 -18.11 -14.26 29.76
CA THR A 212 -17.78 -14.37 31.19
C THR A 212 -17.48 -13.03 31.86
N HIS A 213 -17.28 -11.95 31.08
CA HIS A 213 -16.90 -10.65 31.63
C HIS A 213 -18.04 -10.07 32.49
N PRO A 214 -17.79 -9.70 33.77
CA PRO A 214 -18.84 -9.26 34.69
C PRO A 214 -19.70 -8.11 34.17
N PHE A 215 -19.08 -7.14 33.49
CA PHE A 215 -19.80 -6.01 32.87
C PHE A 215 -20.75 -6.43 31.75
N VAL A 216 -20.39 -7.45 30.96
CA VAL A 216 -21.24 -7.98 29.87
C VAL A 216 -22.39 -8.79 30.45
N VAL A 217 -22.11 -9.64 31.45
CA VAL A 217 -23.11 -10.42 32.19
C VAL A 217 -24.12 -9.50 32.87
N ALA A 218 -23.67 -8.43 33.52
CA ALA A 218 -24.54 -7.43 34.13
C ALA A 218 -25.42 -6.72 33.08
N GLN A 219 -24.84 -6.32 31.94
CA GLN A 219 -25.58 -5.73 30.83
C GLN A 219 -26.61 -6.69 30.22
N ALA A 220 -26.32 -7.99 30.22
CA ALA A 220 -27.22 -9.04 29.77
C ALA A 220 -28.36 -9.36 30.76
N GLY A 221 -28.38 -8.74 31.95
CA GLY A 221 -29.34 -9.04 33.00
C GLY A 221 -29.15 -10.42 33.64
N GLY A 222 -27.93 -10.97 33.57
CA GLY A 222 -27.60 -12.31 34.05
C GLY A 222 -26.99 -13.17 32.95
N GLU A 223 -27.57 -14.34 32.70
CA GLU A 223 -27.00 -15.35 31.81
C GLU A 223 -26.90 -14.89 30.34
N VAL A 224 -25.72 -15.10 29.74
CA VAL A 224 -25.47 -14.87 28.32
C VAL A 224 -25.77 -16.17 27.54
N LYS A 225 -26.88 -16.19 26.82
CA LYS A 225 -27.35 -17.35 26.02
C LYS A 225 -26.36 -17.71 24.91
N SER A 226 -25.95 -16.74 24.11
CA SER A 226 -24.97 -16.97 23.05
C SER A 226 -24.09 -15.74 22.80
N VAL A 227 -22.87 -16.00 22.33
CA VAL A 227 -21.93 -15.02 21.80
C VAL A 227 -21.47 -15.48 20.44
N ASN A 228 -21.27 -14.55 19.51
CA ASN A 228 -20.69 -14.83 18.19
C ASN A 228 -19.78 -13.67 17.80
N VAL A 229 -18.54 -13.94 17.38
CA VAL A 229 -17.73 -12.89 16.77
C VAL A 229 -18.31 -12.50 15.42
N GLY A 230 -18.57 -11.20 15.23
CA GLY A 230 -18.99 -10.65 13.94
C GLY A 230 -17.81 -10.37 13.01
N THR A 231 -17.95 -9.33 12.20
CA THR A 231 -16.87 -8.82 11.35
C THR A 231 -15.77 -8.17 12.19
N TYR A 232 -14.51 -8.41 11.84
CA TYR A 232 -13.35 -7.78 12.44
C TYR A 232 -12.57 -7.04 11.36
N ARG A 233 -11.93 -5.91 11.70
CA ARG A 233 -11.08 -5.19 10.76
C ARG A 233 -9.73 -5.89 10.70
N MET A 234 -9.44 -6.52 9.56
CA MET A 234 -8.08 -6.95 9.23
C MET A 234 -7.41 -5.92 8.33
N SER A 235 -6.20 -5.48 8.68
CA SER A 235 -5.23 -5.12 7.65
C SER A 235 -4.65 -6.40 7.04
N HIS A 236 -4.34 -6.39 5.74
CA HIS A 236 -3.67 -7.51 5.09
C HIS A 236 -2.41 -7.92 5.87
N GLY A 237 -2.35 -9.17 6.31
CA GLY A 237 -1.19 -9.73 7.02
C GLY A 237 -1.11 -9.43 8.53
N SER A 238 -2.13 -8.82 9.14
CA SER A 238 -2.16 -8.57 10.59
C SER A 238 -3.25 -9.36 11.30
N LEU A 239 -2.98 -9.78 12.53
CA LEU A 239 -3.99 -10.34 13.43
C LEU A 239 -5.03 -9.29 13.85
N PRO A 240 -6.29 -9.69 14.12
CA PRO A 240 -7.30 -8.79 14.63
C PRO A 240 -6.87 -8.19 15.97
N THR A 241 -6.86 -6.86 16.05
CA THR A 241 -6.56 -6.11 17.28
C THR A 241 -7.82 -5.67 18.03
N ARG A 242 -8.98 -5.67 17.34
CA ARG A 242 -10.29 -5.43 17.94
C ARG A 242 -11.35 -6.28 17.26
N LEU A 243 -12.22 -6.87 18.07
CA LEU A 243 -13.31 -7.73 17.63
C LEU A 243 -14.65 -7.20 18.14
N THR A 244 -15.65 -7.13 17.25
CA THR A 244 -17.04 -6.89 17.64
C THR A 244 -17.71 -8.24 17.89
N VAL A 245 -18.10 -8.50 19.13
CA VAL A 245 -18.76 -9.74 19.55
C VAL A 245 -20.24 -9.46 19.78
N SER A 246 -21.11 -10.14 19.04
CA SER A 246 -22.55 -10.10 19.27
C SER A 246 -22.88 -10.90 20.52
N VAL A 247 -23.64 -10.30 21.44
CA VAL A 247 -24.06 -10.90 22.71
C VAL A 247 -25.57 -10.99 22.74
N SER A 248 -26.08 -12.22 22.87
CA SER A 248 -27.52 -12.47 23.03
C SER A 248 -27.80 -12.88 24.48
N PRO A 249 -28.50 -12.05 25.26
CA PRO A 249 -28.87 -12.40 26.63
C PRO A 249 -29.95 -13.48 26.68
N ALA A 250 -30.15 -14.11 27.84
CA ALA A 250 -31.28 -15.03 28.05
C ALA A 250 -32.64 -14.33 27.97
N SER A 251 -32.70 -13.05 28.36
CA SER A 251 -33.87 -12.18 28.23
C SER A 251 -33.43 -10.76 27.83
N GLY A 252 -34.21 -10.06 27.01
CA GLY A 252 -33.89 -8.72 26.53
C GLY A 252 -33.31 -8.67 25.11
N LYS A 253 -32.80 -7.49 24.72
CA LYS A 253 -32.29 -7.21 23.37
C LYS A 253 -30.82 -7.61 23.25
N ALA A 254 -30.44 -8.18 22.12
CA ALA A 254 -29.03 -8.41 21.79
C ALA A 254 -28.26 -7.08 21.71
N PHE A 255 -27.00 -7.12 22.10
CA PHE A 255 -26.08 -5.99 22.07
C PHE A 255 -24.69 -6.47 21.61
N TYR A 256 -23.74 -5.57 21.49
CA TYR A 256 -22.40 -5.86 20.99
C TYR A 256 -21.35 -5.49 22.03
N ALA A 257 -20.36 -6.35 22.21
CA ALA A 257 -19.18 -6.12 23.02
C ALA A 257 -17.98 -5.88 22.09
N GLU A 258 -17.25 -4.79 22.31
CA GLU A 258 -15.99 -4.52 21.62
C GLU A 258 -14.84 -5.04 22.47
N VAL A 259 -14.10 -6.01 21.93
CA VAL A 259 -13.01 -6.70 22.62
C VAL A 259 -11.69 -6.34 21.96
N ASP A 260 -10.79 -5.71 22.70
CA ASP A 260 -9.41 -5.47 22.30
C ASP A 260 -8.57 -6.73 22.50
N ALA A 261 -7.76 -7.06 21.50
CA ALA A 261 -6.87 -8.21 21.47
C ALA A 261 -5.42 -7.77 21.30
N GLU A 262 -4.59 -8.09 22.30
CA GLU A 262 -3.14 -7.94 22.26
C GLU A 262 -2.53 -9.32 22.06
N ALA A 263 -2.05 -9.61 20.85
CA ALA A 263 -1.41 -10.87 20.50
C ALA A 263 0.11 -10.71 20.39
N THR A 264 0.86 -11.66 20.95
CA THR A 264 2.31 -11.77 20.75
C THR A 264 2.62 -12.80 19.68
N ILE A 265 3.63 -12.55 18.85
CA ILE A 265 4.16 -13.51 17.88
C ILE A 265 5.48 -14.07 18.41
N THR A 266 5.62 -15.40 18.40
CA THR A 266 6.86 -16.06 18.86
C THR A 266 7.98 -15.93 17.82
N PRO A 267 9.25 -16.16 18.19
CA PRO A 267 10.37 -16.20 17.22
C PRO A 267 10.14 -17.20 16.08
N GLU A 268 9.40 -18.28 16.33
CA GLU A 268 8.99 -19.28 15.33
C GLU A 268 7.82 -18.80 14.46
N ARG A 269 7.44 -17.52 14.54
CA ARG A 269 6.38 -16.88 13.76
C ARG A 269 4.98 -17.47 14.02
N LYS A 270 4.76 -17.99 15.23
CA LYS A 270 3.48 -18.54 15.68
C LYS A 270 2.76 -17.60 16.63
N LEU A 271 1.45 -17.77 16.75
CA LEU A 271 0.67 -17.07 17.76
C LEU A 271 1.07 -17.54 19.17
N GLY A 272 1.69 -16.64 19.94
CA GLY A 272 2.07 -16.86 21.33
C GLY A 272 0.91 -16.63 22.30
N GLY A 273 1.12 -15.73 23.26
CA GLY A 273 0.10 -15.26 24.18
C GLY A 273 -0.91 -14.32 23.51
N VAL A 274 -2.16 -14.40 23.98
CA VAL A 274 -3.25 -13.50 23.58
C VAL A 274 -3.88 -12.95 24.84
N LYS A 275 -3.84 -11.63 24.99
CA LYS A 275 -4.50 -10.92 26.08
C LYS A 275 -5.72 -10.20 25.53
N MET A 276 -6.85 -10.40 26.21
CA MET A 276 -8.13 -9.81 25.83
C MET A 276 -8.55 -8.78 26.86
N SER A 277 -9.18 -7.70 26.42
CA SER A 277 -9.82 -6.73 27.30
C SER A 277 -11.11 -6.19 26.69
N LEU A 278 -12.11 -5.95 27.53
CA LEU A 278 -13.38 -5.37 27.08
C LEU A 278 -13.22 -3.86 26.97
N ALA A 279 -13.38 -3.31 25.76
CA ALA A 279 -13.31 -1.88 25.52
C ALA A 279 -14.63 -1.17 25.87
N CYS A 280 -15.76 -1.71 25.41
CA CYS A 280 -17.10 -1.22 25.71
C CYS A 280 -18.19 -2.22 25.29
N VAL A 281 -19.44 -1.89 25.63
CA VAL A 281 -20.65 -2.49 25.04
C VAL A 281 -21.50 -1.42 24.36
N THR A 282 -22.17 -1.76 23.26
CA THR A 282 -23.03 -0.87 22.46
C THR A 282 -24.22 -1.63 21.89
N ASP A 283 -25.32 -0.93 21.63
CA ASP A 283 -26.51 -1.50 20.97
C ASP A 283 -26.41 -1.44 19.43
N LEU A 284 -25.33 -0.87 18.88
CA LEU A 284 -25.17 -0.62 17.46
C LEU A 284 -24.30 -1.67 16.76
N TRP A 285 -24.91 -2.31 15.77
CA TRP A 285 -24.22 -3.21 14.85
C TRP A 285 -23.27 -2.43 13.93
N ILE A 286 -22.23 -3.07 13.40
CA ILE A 286 -21.22 -2.41 12.57
C ILE A 286 -21.80 -1.68 11.36
N GLY A 287 -22.84 -2.22 10.71
CA GLY A 287 -23.48 -1.57 9.56
C GLY A 287 -24.50 -0.48 9.93
N GLN A 288 -24.77 -0.28 11.22
CA GLN A 288 -25.57 0.84 11.73
C GLN A 288 -24.70 1.98 12.25
N ARG A 289 -23.37 1.79 12.27
CA ARG A 289 -22.42 2.83 12.70
C ARG A 289 -22.27 3.85 11.59
N ASP A 290 -22.20 5.11 11.97
CA ASP A 290 -21.87 6.17 11.02
C ASP A 290 -20.48 5.89 10.42
N ALA A 291 -20.33 6.07 9.10
CA ALA A 291 -19.07 5.82 8.41
C ALA A 291 -17.92 6.69 8.94
N SER A 292 -18.22 7.83 9.57
CA SER A 292 -17.25 8.71 10.22
C SER A 292 -16.69 8.15 11.53
N TRP A 293 -17.37 7.18 12.16
CA TRP A 293 -16.96 6.63 13.45
C TRP A 293 -15.71 5.75 13.29
N LYS A 294 -14.63 6.18 13.91
CA LYS A 294 -13.34 5.47 13.92
C LYS A 294 -13.26 4.49 15.07
N ASN A 295 -13.97 4.74 16.17
CA ASN A 295 -14.01 3.92 17.36
C ASN A 295 -15.39 4.01 18.00
N VAL A 296 -16.23 2.98 17.85
CA VAL A 296 -17.59 2.97 18.42
C VAL A 296 -17.59 3.19 19.94
N CYS A 297 -16.58 2.73 20.66
CA CYS A 297 -16.49 2.96 22.11
C CYS A 297 -16.22 4.42 22.49
N ALA A 298 -15.74 5.25 21.56
CA ALA A 298 -15.53 6.68 21.77
C ALA A 298 -16.64 7.52 21.13
N ASP A 299 -17.12 7.10 19.95
CA ASP A 299 -17.97 7.91 19.09
C ASP A 299 -19.47 7.66 19.33
N ASP A 300 -19.85 6.48 19.84
CA ASP A 300 -21.24 6.20 20.22
C ASP A 300 -21.54 6.75 21.62
N PRO A 301 -22.41 7.76 21.78
CA PRO A 301 -22.77 8.30 23.09
C PRO A 301 -23.50 7.27 23.96
N LYS A 302 -24.03 6.19 23.37
CA LYS A 302 -24.69 5.08 24.09
C LYS A 302 -23.73 3.94 24.42
N ALA A 303 -22.48 3.99 23.96
CA ALA A 303 -21.49 2.98 24.34
C ALA A 303 -21.15 3.09 25.82
N ARG A 304 -21.24 1.97 26.53
CA ARG A 304 -20.97 1.90 27.97
C ARG A 304 -19.64 1.19 28.17
N LYS A 305 -18.78 1.77 29.00
CA LYS A 305 -17.45 1.23 29.30
C LYS A 305 -17.47 0.55 30.65
N PRO A 306 -16.74 -0.56 30.85
CA PRO A 306 -16.50 -1.08 32.19
C PRO A 306 -15.83 0.03 33.02
N SER A 307 -16.35 0.29 34.22
CA SER A 307 -15.87 1.38 35.06
C SER A 307 -14.38 1.20 35.34
N ALA A 308 -13.56 2.09 34.78
CA ALA A 308 -12.22 2.33 35.31
C ALA A 308 -12.39 2.91 36.71
N ALA A 309 -11.48 2.58 37.63
CA ALA A 309 -11.41 3.26 38.92
C ALA A 309 -11.43 4.78 38.70
N THR A 310 -12.30 5.43 39.47
CA THR A 310 -12.82 6.78 39.31
C THR A 310 -11.72 7.84 39.15
N THR A 311 -11.74 8.58 38.04
CA THR A 311 -11.20 9.94 37.97
C THR A 311 -12.21 10.82 37.23
N GLY A 312 -12.49 11.98 37.82
CA GLY A 312 -13.70 12.78 37.64
C GLY A 312 -13.87 13.48 36.29
N GLU A 313 -15.09 14.00 36.12
CA GLU A 313 -15.68 14.64 34.95
C GLU A 313 -14.82 15.70 34.24
N LEU A 314 -14.79 15.62 32.90
CA LEU A 314 -14.36 16.65 31.96
C LEU A 314 -15.49 16.87 30.93
N LYS A 315 -15.74 18.12 30.55
CA LYS A 315 -16.81 18.51 29.61
C LYS A 315 -16.42 18.30 28.13
N PRO A 316 -17.37 17.98 27.23
CA PRO A 316 -17.14 17.94 25.78
C PRO A 316 -17.03 19.32 25.12
N PHE A 317 -16.39 19.27 23.95
CA PHE A 317 -15.98 20.31 23.01
C PHE A 317 -17.16 20.86 22.18
N ASP A 318 -17.35 22.17 22.18
CA ASP A 318 -18.18 22.90 21.21
C ASP A 318 -17.34 24.02 20.58
N VAL A 319 -17.48 24.17 19.27
CA VAL A 319 -16.63 24.99 18.41
C VAL A 319 -17.17 26.41 18.28
N ALA A 320 -16.32 27.40 18.53
CA ALA A 320 -16.44 28.72 17.91
C ALA A 320 -15.05 29.17 17.42
N ALA A 321 -15.01 29.57 16.16
CA ALA A 321 -13.83 30.02 15.45
C ALA A 321 -13.46 31.44 15.85
N ASP A 322 -12.15 31.76 15.81
CA ASP A 322 -11.73 33.12 15.54
C ASP A 322 -10.46 33.14 14.68
N GLU A 323 -10.52 33.96 13.62
CA GLU A 323 -9.47 34.17 12.64
C GLU A 323 -8.39 35.12 13.18
N LYS A 324 -7.14 34.78 12.85
CA LYS A 324 -5.93 35.62 12.69
C LYS A 324 -4.77 35.20 13.59
N SER A 325 -3.81 34.52 12.98
CA SER A 325 -2.39 34.91 12.99
C SER A 325 -1.54 33.78 12.39
N ARG A 326 -0.38 33.99 11.76
CA ARG A 326 0.28 35.14 11.14
C ARG A 326 1.32 34.49 10.21
N GLN A 327 1.37 34.90 8.94
CA GLN A 327 2.57 34.74 8.13
C GLN A 327 3.69 35.55 8.80
N ASN A 328 4.83 34.94 9.10
CA ASN A 328 6.04 35.68 9.47
C ASN A 328 7.17 35.41 8.48
N ALA A 329 7.38 36.44 7.67
CA ALA A 329 8.62 37.04 7.16
C ALA A 329 9.92 36.22 7.18
N ALA A 330 10.53 36.17 6.00
CA ALA A 330 11.90 35.79 5.74
C ALA A 330 12.90 36.63 6.55
N GLN A 331 13.54 36.01 7.55
CA GLN A 331 14.87 36.39 8.01
C GLN A 331 15.90 35.52 7.29
N LYS A 332 17.15 35.99 7.15
CA LYS A 332 18.27 35.13 6.72
C LYS A 332 18.39 33.98 7.72
N THR A 333 17.81 32.84 7.35
CA THR A 333 17.57 31.77 8.30
C THR A 333 18.84 30.94 8.43
N VAL A 334 19.51 31.09 9.57
CA VAL A 334 20.43 30.06 10.06
C VAL A 334 19.59 28.82 10.37
N CYS A 335 20.06 27.63 10.03
CA CYS A 335 19.40 26.38 10.42
C CYS A 335 19.44 26.23 11.95
N GLY A 336 18.39 26.70 12.61
CA GLY A 336 18.29 26.77 14.07
C GLY A 336 17.13 27.64 14.52
N PHE A 337 16.83 27.59 15.81
CA PHE A 337 15.86 28.48 16.44
C PHE A 337 16.60 29.68 17.05
N ALA A 338 16.16 30.91 16.77
CA ALA A 338 16.88 32.11 17.19
C ALA A 338 16.97 32.25 18.74
N ASP A 339 15.88 31.96 19.46
CA ASP A 339 15.78 32.18 20.91
C ASP A 339 15.39 30.93 21.71
N LEU A 340 15.69 29.73 21.19
CA LEU A 340 15.29 28.49 21.85
C LEU A 340 16.13 28.23 23.11
N LYS A 341 15.49 28.35 24.27
CA LYS A 341 16.06 27.96 25.57
C LYS A 341 15.60 26.55 25.93
N LEU A 342 16.47 25.56 25.69
CA LEU A 342 16.24 24.19 26.13
C LEU A 342 16.69 24.00 27.59
N PRO A 343 15.97 23.21 28.39
CA PRO A 343 16.42 22.85 29.74
C PRO A 343 17.69 22.01 29.66
N GLU A 344 18.50 21.95 30.73
CA GLU A 344 19.73 21.14 30.75
C GLU A 344 19.45 19.65 30.48
N GLN A 345 18.31 19.16 30.95
CA GLN A 345 17.84 17.80 30.73
C GLN A 345 16.60 17.78 29.83
N PHE A 346 16.80 17.34 28.58
CA PHE A 346 15.75 17.06 27.60
C PHE A 346 16.08 15.79 26.82
N SER A 347 15.12 15.28 26.06
CA SER A 347 15.35 14.26 25.04
C SER A 347 15.05 14.80 23.64
N VAL A 348 15.78 14.34 22.63
CA VAL A 348 15.48 14.56 21.22
C VAL A 348 14.94 13.27 20.63
N PHE A 349 13.70 13.31 20.16
CA PHE A 349 13.07 12.16 19.50
C PHE A 349 12.78 12.49 18.05
N ALA A 350 13.12 11.57 17.16
CA ALA A 350 12.77 11.66 15.74
C ALA A 350 11.63 10.70 15.42
N ALA A 351 10.73 11.08 14.52
CA ALA A 351 9.64 10.24 14.10
C ALA A 351 9.21 10.52 12.65
N GLY A 352 8.68 9.51 11.99
CA GLY A 352 8.09 9.68 10.66
C GLY A 352 8.04 8.41 9.84
N ALA A 353 7.70 8.59 8.57
CA ALA A 353 7.59 7.54 7.57
C ALA A 353 7.84 8.15 6.19
N TYR A 354 7.78 7.33 5.14
CA TYR A 354 7.75 7.87 3.77
C TYR A 354 6.48 8.73 3.56
N SER A 355 5.33 8.25 4.02
CA SER A 355 4.03 8.90 3.90
C SER A 355 3.17 8.71 5.15
N GLY A 356 2.21 9.62 5.35
CA GLY A 356 1.12 9.44 6.32
C GLY A 356 -0.04 8.63 5.75
N ARG A 357 -1.16 8.60 6.48
CA ARG A 357 -2.42 8.11 5.90
C ARG A 357 -2.96 9.15 4.94
N GLU A 358 -3.52 8.71 3.83
CA GLU A 358 -4.15 9.61 2.86
C GLU A 358 -5.32 10.40 3.47
N ILE A 359 -5.45 11.67 3.07
CA ILE A 359 -6.59 12.53 3.41
C ILE A 359 -7.32 12.97 2.14
N ALA A 360 -8.59 13.35 2.29
CA ALA A 360 -9.50 13.63 1.17
C ALA A 360 -9.26 14.98 0.48
N PHE A 361 -8.41 15.83 1.06
CA PHE A 361 -8.13 17.17 0.58
C PHE A 361 -6.63 17.40 0.40
N GLN A 362 -6.29 18.42 -0.39
CA GLN A 362 -4.90 18.79 -0.62
C GLN A 362 -4.46 19.87 0.36
N ILE A 363 -3.18 19.81 0.71
CA ILE A 363 -2.48 20.89 1.42
C ILE A 363 -1.49 21.62 0.51
N ASP A 364 -1.17 21.07 -0.67
CA ASP A 364 -0.33 21.71 -1.69
C ASP A 364 -0.72 21.24 -3.10
N GLN A 365 0.07 21.66 -4.10
CA GLN A 365 -0.07 21.27 -5.51
C GLN A 365 1.19 20.57 -6.03
N SER A 366 1.85 19.78 -5.18
CA SER A 366 3.05 19.01 -5.53
C SER A 366 2.79 17.92 -6.58
N GLY A 367 1.52 17.56 -6.82
CA GLY A 367 1.10 16.39 -7.59
C GLY A 367 0.96 15.13 -6.73
N HIS A 368 1.44 15.19 -5.49
CA HIS A 368 1.33 14.13 -4.49
C HIS A 368 0.09 14.33 -3.61
N GLN A 369 -0.54 13.23 -3.21
CA GLN A 369 -1.74 13.30 -2.40
C GLN A 369 -1.41 13.72 -0.97
N GLY A 370 -2.11 14.72 -0.45
CA GLY A 370 -2.06 15.09 0.96
C GLY A 370 -2.23 13.90 1.91
N THR A 371 -1.40 13.85 2.95
CA THR A 371 -1.44 12.82 3.99
C THR A 371 -1.45 13.41 5.40
N GLN A 372 -1.73 12.59 6.41
CA GLN A 372 -1.68 12.97 7.82
C GLN A 372 -1.01 11.89 8.68
N ILE A 373 -0.21 12.32 9.66
CA ILE A 373 0.34 11.48 10.72
C ILE A 373 -0.18 11.99 12.07
N ASP A 374 -0.88 11.12 12.81
CA ASP A 374 -1.27 11.40 14.19
C ASP A 374 -0.13 11.02 15.12
N VAL A 375 0.39 12.00 15.85
CA VAL A 375 1.54 11.89 16.74
C VAL A 375 1.05 11.92 18.17
N ALA A 376 1.32 10.87 18.93
CA ALA A 376 1.07 10.83 20.36
C ALA A 376 2.40 10.84 21.13
N VAL A 377 2.63 11.87 21.94
CA VAL A 377 3.89 12.04 22.68
C VAL A 377 3.69 11.74 24.15
N ASN A 378 4.48 10.82 24.69
CA ASN A 378 4.40 10.41 26.08
C ASN A 378 5.80 10.35 26.71
N SER A 379 6.21 11.47 27.31
CA SER A 379 7.48 11.62 28.01
C SER A 379 7.27 12.33 29.36
N PRO A 380 6.61 11.67 30.32
CA PRO A 380 6.36 12.26 31.62
C PRO A 380 7.68 12.51 32.36
N GLY A 381 7.82 13.71 32.94
CA GLY A 381 8.95 14.10 33.79
C GLY A 381 10.22 14.51 33.03
N LYS A 382 10.23 14.50 31.69
CA LYS A 382 11.38 14.97 30.90
C LYS A 382 10.91 15.71 29.64
N PRO A 383 11.26 17.01 29.48
CA PRO A 383 10.94 17.77 28.27
C PRO A 383 11.50 17.13 27.01
N VAL A 384 10.76 17.22 25.91
CA VAL A 384 11.14 16.60 24.63
C VAL A 384 11.18 17.61 23.49
N VAL A 385 12.12 17.39 22.59
CA VAL A 385 12.20 18.06 21.29
C VAL A 385 11.89 17.03 20.21
N LEU A 386 11.07 17.42 19.24
CA LEU A 386 10.63 16.52 18.18
C LEU A 386 11.30 16.87 16.84
N MET A 387 11.79 15.85 16.15
CA MET A 387 12.20 15.90 14.75
C MET A 387 11.27 15.04 13.92
N LEU A 388 10.29 15.65 13.26
CA LEU A 388 9.28 14.94 12.49
C LEU A 388 9.61 15.03 11.00
N GLY A 389 9.56 13.92 10.26
CA GLY A 389 9.82 14.01 8.82
C GLY A 389 9.16 12.96 7.95
N ALA A 390 8.60 13.41 6.83
CA ALA A 390 7.93 12.59 5.82
C ALA A 390 8.25 13.06 4.40
N TYR A 391 8.30 12.15 3.44
CA TYR A 391 8.57 12.51 2.05
C TYR A 391 7.36 13.23 1.43
N GLU A 392 6.18 12.63 1.58
CA GLU A 392 4.90 13.10 1.05
C GLU A 392 4.38 14.39 1.73
N PRO A 393 3.46 15.15 1.10
CA PRO A 393 2.80 16.27 1.74
C PRO A 393 2.07 15.78 2.99
N THR A 394 2.44 16.28 4.17
CA THR A 394 2.00 15.68 5.44
C THR A 394 1.58 16.72 6.47
N ILE A 395 0.39 16.52 7.04
CA ILE A 395 -0.06 17.17 8.27
C ILE A 395 0.35 16.33 9.48
N TRP A 396 1.11 16.91 10.40
CA TRP A 396 1.47 16.33 11.70
C TRP A 396 0.45 16.78 12.74
N ASN A 397 -0.44 15.88 13.14
CA ASN A 397 -1.47 16.17 14.14
C ASN A 397 -1.00 15.69 15.52
N ILE A 398 -0.60 16.62 16.38
CA ILE A 398 0.14 16.32 17.61
C ILE A 398 -0.77 16.34 18.84
N GLY A 399 -0.70 15.29 19.65
CA GLY A 399 -1.21 15.24 21.01
C GLY A 399 -0.17 14.66 21.98
N TRP A 400 -0.26 15.00 23.27
CA TRP A 400 0.68 14.56 24.30
C TRP A 400 0.00 14.20 25.61
N SER A 401 0.64 13.36 26.43
CA SER A 401 0.12 13.03 27.77
C SER A 401 0.25 14.23 28.73
N PRO A 402 -0.63 14.39 29.75
CA PRO A 402 -0.68 15.61 30.57
C PRO A 402 0.62 16.02 31.26
N GLN A 403 1.49 15.06 31.57
CA GLN A 403 2.79 15.29 32.22
C GLN A 403 3.95 15.42 31.22
N THR A 404 3.67 15.46 29.91
CA THR A 404 4.64 15.66 28.84
C THR A 404 4.74 17.13 28.47
N ARG A 405 5.97 17.63 28.33
CA ARG A 405 6.26 18.97 27.82
C ARG A 405 7.03 18.88 26.50
N ILE A 406 6.44 19.39 25.43
CA ILE A 406 7.13 19.55 24.14
C ILE A 406 7.83 20.91 24.16
N ALA A 407 9.15 20.92 23.99
CA ALA A 407 9.99 22.11 24.09
C ALA A 407 10.24 22.78 22.72
N ALA A 408 10.28 22.01 21.64
CA ALA A 408 10.38 22.50 20.26
C ALA A 408 10.04 21.40 19.26
N VAL A 409 9.65 21.79 18.05
CA VAL A 409 9.38 20.88 16.93
C VAL A 409 10.13 21.36 15.68
N LEU A 410 10.95 20.48 15.11
CA LEU A 410 11.51 20.63 13.77
C LEU A 410 10.79 19.65 12.84
N VAL A 411 10.14 20.15 11.80
CA VAL A 411 9.52 19.32 10.76
C VAL A 411 10.28 19.44 9.45
N GLY A 412 10.41 18.33 8.74
CA GLY A 412 11.03 18.28 7.43
C GLY A 412 10.39 17.31 6.46
N GLY A 413 10.66 17.50 5.18
CA GLY A 413 10.13 16.64 4.14
C GLY A 413 10.52 17.07 2.75
N TYR A 414 10.23 16.25 1.75
CA TYR A 414 10.40 16.70 0.38
C TYR A 414 9.29 17.70 0.02
N HIS A 415 8.04 17.30 0.25
CA HIS A 415 6.87 18.14 0.02
C HIS A 415 6.40 18.94 1.24
N ARG A 416 5.30 19.70 1.10
CA ARG A 416 4.79 20.59 2.16
C ARG A 416 4.53 19.82 3.44
N GLN A 417 5.12 20.31 4.53
CA GLN A 417 4.85 19.85 5.88
C GLN A 417 3.98 20.88 6.60
N ALA A 418 3.02 20.41 7.38
CA ALA A 418 2.12 21.25 8.17
C ALA A 418 1.97 20.66 9.58
N VAL A 419 1.82 21.50 10.61
CA VAL A 419 1.72 21.05 12.01
C VAL A 419 0.42 21.56 12.62
N ALA A 420 -0.39 20.64 13.12
CA ALA A 420 -1.63 20.88 13.85
C ALA A 420 -1.49 20.37 15.29
N GLY A 421 -2.34 20.86 16.19
CA GLY A 421 -2.44 20.35 17.55
C GLY A 421 -1.37 20.86 18.51
N LEU A 422 -0.41 21.69 18.06
CA LEU A 422 0.69 22.20 18.89
C LEU A 422 0.29 23.49 19.63
N GLU A 423 0.74 23.66 20.87
CA GLU A 423 0.54 24.92 21.59
C GLU A 423 1.19 26.10 20.84
N PRO A 424 0.54 27.28 20.72
CA PRO A 424 1.08 28.43 20.01
C PRO A 424 2.45 28.92 20.52
N SER A 425 2.73 28.70 21.80
CA SER A 425 4.00 29.06 22.44
C SER A 425 5.14 28.08 22.16
N THR A 426 4.87 26.92 21.58
CA THR A 426 5.91 25.93 21.29
C THR A 426 6.65 26.33 20.00
N PRO A 427 7.98 26.53 20.05
CA PRO A 427 8.75 26.85 18.86
C PRO A 427 8.64 25.77 17.78
N LEU A 428 8.26 26.18 16.57
CA LEU A 428 8.14 25.33 15.38
C LEU A 428 9.09 25.83 14.28
N LEU A 429 9.94 24.94 13.77
CA LEU A 429 10.75 25.17 12.58
C LEU A 429 10.31 24.20 11.48
N ASN A 430 9.94 24.73 10.32
CA ASN A 430 9.49 23.93 9.18
C ASN A 430 10.45 24.10 8.01
N SER A 431 11.12 23.02 7.62
CA SER A 431 12.15 23.01 6.59
C SER A 431 11.98 21.84 5.64
N SER A 432 11.39 22.10 4.47
CA SER A 432 11.18 21.13 3.40
C SER A 432 11.93 21.50 2.12
N TYR A 433 12.01 20.57 1.17
CA TYR A 433 12.62 20.84 -0.13
C TYR A 433 11.82 21.89 -0.90
N ASP A 434 10.48 21.80 -0.84
CA ASP A 434 9.58 22.73 -1.52
C ASP A 434 9.62 24.14 -0.94
N ASN A 435 9.74 24.30 0.39
CA ASN A 435 9.79 25.63 1.02
C ASN A 435 11.20 26.25 1.06
N LYS A 436 12.22 25.54 0.55
CA LYS A 436 13.65 25.95 0.58
C LYS A 436 14.11 26.33 1.98
N GLY A 437 13.67 25.56 2.98
CA GLY A 437 13.94 25.83 4.37
C GLY A 437 15.44 25.77 4.71
N ALA A 438 15.80 26.55 5.73
CA ALA A 438 17.19 26.78 6.15
C ALA A 438 17.97 25.52 6.53
N CYS A 439 17.26 24.51 7.01
CA CYS A 439 17.82 23.24 7.44
C CYS A 439 17.89 22.20 6.32
N GLY A 440 17.57 22.59 5.07
CA GLY A 440 17.37 21.65 3.98
C GLY A 440 16.11 20.83 4.20
N TYR A 441 16.14 19.57 3.80
CA TYR A 441 15.03 18.65 4.00
C TYR A 441 15.53 17.32 4.59
N PHE A 442 14.63 16.65 5.29
CA PHE A 442 14.85 15.30 5.80
C PHE A 442 13.50 14.60 5.94
N TYR A 443 13.48 13.28 5.89
CA TYR A 443 12.33 12.47 6.24
C TYR A 443 12.80 11.24 7.00
N VAL A 444 11.97 10.69 7.86
CA VAL A 444 12.39 9.65 8.82
C VAL A 444 11.84 8.31 8.35
N THR A 445 12.71 7.44 7.85
CA THR A 445 12.42 6.02 7.59
C THR A 445 13.55 5.17 8.14
N PRO A 446 13.34 3.86 8.40
CA PRO A 446 14.42 2.96 8.85
C PRO A 446 15.66 3.02 7.94
N ASP A 447 15.46 3.26 6.64
CA ASP A 447 16.53 3.32 5.63
C ASP A 447 17.12 4.73 5.44
N ASN A 448 16.58 5.76 6.11
CA ASN A 448 17.02 7.16 5.94
C ASN A 448 17.32 7.86 7.28
N LEU A 449 18.20 7.27 8.09
CA LEU A 449 18.56 7.81 9.42
C LEU A 449 19.85 8.65 9.43
N ALA A 450 20.71 8.49 8.41
CA ALA A 450 22.02 9.14 8.35
C ALA A 450 21.98 10.69 8.53
N PRO A 451 20.99 11.43 7.98
CA PRO A 451 20.94 12.89 8.14
C PRO A 451 20.55 13.38 9.54
N LEU A 452 19.95 12.53 10.38
CA LEU A 452 19.26 12.98 11.61
C LEU A 452 20.23 13.51 12.67
N ASN A 453 21.30 12.78 12.98
CA ASN A 453 22.25 13.18 14.02
C ASN A 453 23.02 14.46 13.67
N PRO A 454 23.57 14.63 12.44
CA PRO A 454 24.18 15.88 12.03
C PRO A 454 23.23 17.08 12.15
N LEU A 455 21.98 16.92 11.71
CA LEU A 455 20.98 17.99 11.78
C LEU A 455 20.57 18.29 13.22
N SER A 456 20.28 17.26 14.01
CA SER A 456 19.93 17.40 15.42
C SER A 456 21.02 18.13 16.22
N LYS A 457 22.29 17.77 16.00
CA LYS A 457 23.42 18.43 16.66
C LYS A 457 23.54 19.90 16.26
N ARG A 458 23.29 20.23 14.99
CA ARG A 458 23.30 21.61 14.50
C ARG A 458 22.18 22.46 15.12
N VAL A 459 20.98 21.91 15.23
CA VAL A 459 19.77 22.66 15.66
C VAL A 459 19.61 22.66 17.19
N PHE A 460 19.93 21.56 17.86
CA PHE A 460 19.64 21.34 19.28
C PHE A 460 20.90 21.08 20.13
N GLY A 461 22.09 21.02 19.53
CA GLY A 461 23.33 20.74 20.25
C GLY A 461 23.50 19.28 20.71
N ARG A 462 22.57 18.38 20.35
CA ARG A 462 22.59 16.95 20.73
C ARG A 462 22.13 16.07 19.57
N GLY A 463 22.58 14.81 19.55
CA GLY A 463 22.03 13.79 18.64
C GLY A 463 20.60 13.38 18.99
N VAL A 464 19.97 12.58 18.13
CA VAL A 464 18.68 11.97 18.37
C VAL A 464 18.85 10.82 19.36
N ASP A 465 18.05 10.81 20.44
CA ASP A 465 18.08 9.75 21.46
C ASP A 465 17.36 8.47 20.99
N MET A 466 16.28 8.63 20.23
CA MET A 466 15.46 7.53 19.73
C MET A 466 14.68 7.92 18.48
N VAL A 467 14.50 6.96 17.56
CA VAL A 467 13.69 7.09 16.36
C VAL A 467 12.41 6.26 16.50
N PHE A 468 11.26 6.84 16.17
CA PHE A 468 9.95 6.20 16.23
C PHE A 468 9.33 6.16 14.82
N PRO A 469 9.43 5.03 14.10
CA PRO A 469 8.77 4.88 12.82
C PRO A 469 7.25 5.02 12.95
N ALA A 470 6.63 5.80 12.06
CA ALA A 470 5.20 5.89 11.96
C ALA A 470 4.65 4.74 11.11
N THR A 471 3.52 4.19 11.51
CA THR A 471 2.85 3.08 10.82
C THR A 471 1.39 3.46 10.61
N ASN A 472 0.89 3.32 9.37
CA ASN A 472 -0.49 3.66 9.00
C ASN A 472 -0.92 5.09 9.42
N GLY A 473 -0.02 6.06 9.28
CA GLY A 473 -0.28 7.45 9.64
C GLY A 473 -0.43 7.69 11.15
N LYS A 474 0.19 6.86 12.00
CA LYS A 474 0.20 7.01 13.46
C LYS A 474 1.59 6.74 14.02
N VAL A 475 1.94 7.44 15.10
CA VAL A 475 3.18 7.17 15.85
C VAL A 475 3.01 7.51 17.33
N VAL A 476 3.57 6.66 18.21
CA VAL A 476 3.71 6.93 19.64
C VAL A 476 5.17 7.20 19.94
N ILE A 477 5.47 8.41 20.44
CA ILE A 477 6.82 8.88 20.74
C ILE A 477 7.05 8.83 22.25
N GLY A 478 8.15 8.21 22.68
CA GLY A 478 8.53 8.08 24.08
C GLY A 478 8.05 6.76 24.68
N LYS A 479 7.48 6.83 25.89
CA LYS A 479 6.99 5.64 26.62
C LYS A 479 5.68 5.14 25.99
N PRO A 480 5.43 3.82 25.98
CA PRO A 480 4.13 3.28 25.59
C PRO A 480 2.98 3.95 26.35
N LEU A 481 1.86 4.18 25.67
CA LEU A 481 0.65 4.71 26.30
C LEU A 481 -0.06 3.58 27.03
N ALA A 482 -0.32 3.76 28.33
CA ALA A 482 -1.20 2.86 29.07
C ALA A 482 -2.65 3.03 28.61
N THR A 483 -3.44 1.97 28.74
CA THR A 483 -4.88 2.00 28.46
C THR A 483 -5.56 3.10 29.27
N GLY A 484 -6.32 3.97 28.62
CA GLY A 484 -7.07 5.06 29.27
C GLY A 484 -6.31 6.38 29.44
N VAL A 485 -5.03 6.48 29.02
CA VAL A 485 -4.33 7.77 28.99
C VAL A 485 -5.00 8.70 27.99
N SER A 486 -5.58 9.80 28.49
CA SER A 486 -6.13 10.86 27.65
C SER A 486 -5.00 11.78 27.17
N LEU A 487 -4.93 12.00 25.86
CA LEU A 487 -3.99 12.95 25.27
C LEU A 487 -4.59 14.35 25.24
N ILE A 488 -3.74 15.35 25.46
CA ILE A 488 -4.05 16.77 25.31
C ILE A 488 -3.54 17.22 23.94
N THR A 489 -4.27 18.11 23.28
CA THR A 489 -3.88 18.75 22.01
C THR A 489 -4.39 20.19 21.98
N SER A 490 -3.71 21.08 21.25
CA SER A 490 -4.14 22.46 21.08
C SER A 490 -5.18 22.58 19.96
N GLY A 491 -6.31 23.23 20.25
CA GLY A 491 -7.32 23.57 19.24
C GLY A 491 -6.96 24.78 18.35
N ALA A 492 -5.80 25.42 18.55
CA ALA A 492 -5.44 26.66 17.85
C ALA A 492 -5.24 26.46 16.34
N ILE A 493 -4.68 25.32 15.94
CA ILE A 493 -4.48 24.94 14.53
C ILE A 493 -4.95 23.49 14.38
N VAL A 494 -6.02 23.29 13.61
CA VAL A 494 -6.59 21.98 13.31
C VAL A 494 -6.16 21.48 11.93
N PRO A 495 -6.11 20.16 11.67
CA PRO A 495 -5.71 19.63 10.36
C PRO A 495 -6.46 20.23 9.17
N GLU A 496 -7.77 20.42 9.31
CA GLU A 496 -8.67 20.92 8.26
C GLU A 496 -8.36 22.37 7.87
N SER A 497 -7.68 23.14 8.74
CA SER A 497 -7.26 24.51 8.44
C SER A 497 -6.20 24.59 7.33
N PHE A 498 -5.52 23.48 7.04
CA PHE A 498 -4.52 23.40 5.97
C PHE A 498 -5.11 23.05 4.60
N HIS A 499 -6.42 22.83 4.51
CA HIS A 499 -7.08 22.53 3.24
C HIS A 499 -6.89 23.69 2.26
N ASP A 500 -6.18 23.41 1.18
CA ASP A 500 -6.15 24.26 0.00
C ASP A 500 -7.47 24.12 -0.75
N ARG A 501 -8.42 25.02 -0.49
CA ARG A 501 -9.73 25.02 -1.13
C ARG A 501 -9.68 25.41 -2.61
N THR A 502 -8.55 25.93 -3.08
CA THR A 502 -8.34 26.24 -4.50
C THR A 502 -7.87 25.03 -5.28
N ALA A 503 -7.31 24.03 -4.58
CA ALA A 503 -6.92 22.76 -5.16
C ALA A 503 -8.14 21.87 -5.45
N PRO A 504 -8.12 21.11 -6.56
CA PRO A 504 -9.08 20.03 -6.77
C PRO A 504 -8.92 18.92 -5.71
N MET A 505 -10.00 18.15 -5.51
CA MET A 505 -9.93 16.92 -4.73
C MET A 505 -8.90 15.95 -5.32
N ALA A 506 -8.31 15.10 -4.47
CA ALA A 506 -7.27 14.16 -4.90
C ALA A 506 -7.82 12.99 -5.74
N GLY A 507 -6.95 12.42 -6.57
CA GLY A 507 -7.12 11.11 -7.18
C GLY A 507 -8.42 10.94 -7.99
N PRO A 508 -9.04 9.75 -7.96
CA PRO A 508 -10.28 9.48 -8.69
C PRO A 508 -11.45 10.40 -8.32
N ALA A 509 -11.52 10.88 -7.08
CA ALA A 509 -12.58 11.79 -6.64
C ALA A 509 -12.45 13.16 -7.34
N GLY A 510 -11.23 13.67 -7.53
CA GLY A 510 -10.95 14.86 -8.31
C GLY A 510 -11.36 14.73 -9.78
N LEU A 511 -11.06 13.57 -10.39
CA LEU A 511 -11.47 13.27 -11.76
C LEU A 511 -13.00 13.22 -11.90
N ALA A 512 -13.68 12.55 -10.97
CA ALA A 512 -15.14 12.44 -10.96
C ALA A 512 -15.82 13.82 -10.79
N ASP A 513 -15.29 14.66 -9.89
CA ASP A 513 -15.76 16.03 -9.71
C ASP A 513 -15.55 16.88 -10.97
N ALA A 514 -14.39 16.76 -11.61
CA ALA A 514 -14.10 17.48 -12.86
C ALA A 514 -15.02 17.05 -14.00
N VAL A 515 -15.39 15.77 -14.08
CA VAL A 515 -16.42 15.28 -15.02
C VAL A 515 -17.79 15.86 -14.68
N ARG A 516 -18.20 15.81 -13.41
CA ARG A 516 -19.48 16.36 -12.94
C ARG A 516 -19.59 17.87 -13.21
N LYS A 517 -18.50 18.61 -13.08
CA LYS A 517 -18.42 20.06 -13.38
C LYS A 517 -18.32 20.36 -14.88
N GLY A 518 -18.26 19.35 -15.73
CA GLY A 518 -18.12 19.50 -17.18
C GLY A 518 -16.77 20.08 -17.62
N LEU A 519 -15.74 19.96 -16.77
CA LEU A 519 -14.35 20.32 -17.11
C LEU A 519 -13.69 19.20 -17.93
N LEU A 520 -14.07 17.95 -17.63
CA LEU A 520 -13.65 16.76 -18.34
C LEU A 520 -14.85 15.99 -18.87
N ARG A 521 -14.63 15.16 -19.89
CA ARG A 521 -15.51 14.01 -20.21
C ARG A 521 -14.68 12.77 -20.41
N LYS A 522 -15.28 11.58 -20.30
CA LYS A 522 -14.61 10.33 -20.70
C LYS A 522 -14.23 10.39 -22.18
N ALA A 523 -13.04 9.90 -22.49
CA ALA A 523 -12.56 9.77 -23.86
C ALA A 523 -13.22 8.59 -24.56
N THR A 524 -13.41 8.74 -25.86
CA THR A 524 -13.96 7.74 -26.77
C THR A 524 -12.89 7.26 -27.74
N ALA A 525 -13.17 6.19 -28.48
CA ALA A 525 -12.28 5.73 -29.53
C ALA A 525 -12.01 6.81 -30.59
N ALA A 526 -13.01 7.65 -30.89
CA ALA A 526 -12.86 8.76 -31.83
C ALA A 526 -11.83 9.81 -31.35
N ASP A 527 -11.74 10.06 -30.04
CA ASP A 527 -10.76 11.00 -29.49
C ASP A 527 -9.32 10.46 -29.64
N ALA A 528 -9.14 9.15 -29.44
CA ALA A 528 -7.86 8.48 -29.63
C ALA A 528 -7.47 8.40 -31.13
N GLU A 529 -8.44 8.26 -32.03
CA GLU A 529 -8.23 8.36 -33.48
C GLU A 529 -7.79 9.77 -33.87
N ALA A 530 -8.48 10.80 -33.38
CA ALA A 530 -8.18 12.20 -33.69
C ALA A 530 -6.74 12.58 -33.34
N TRP A 531 -6.20 12.07 -32.22
CA TRP A 531 -4.78 12.21 -31.90
C TRP A 531 -3.87 11.56 -32.93
N SER A 532 -4.11 10.28 -33.25
CA SER A 532 -3.29 9.50 -34.20
C SER A 532 -3.30 10.15 -35.59
N GLU A 533 -4.45 10.64 -36.04
CA GLU A 533 -4.60 11.39 -37.29
C GLU A 533 -3.88 12.73 -37.28
N ALA A 534 -4.00 13.51 -36.18
CA ALA A 534 -3.31 14.80 -36.06
C ALA A 534 -1.77 14.64 -36.11
N VAL A 535 -1.22 13.60 -35.47
CA VAL A 535 0.21 13.27 -35.52
C VAL A 535 0.63 12.80 -36.92
N MET A 536 -0.21 12.00 -37.60
CA MET A 536 0.07 11.58 -38.98
C MET A 536 0.09 12.76 -39.97
N GLN A 537 -0.85 13.70 -39.84
CA GLN A 537 -0.95 14.86 -40.71
C GLN A 537 0.21 15.84 -40.54
N SER A 538 0.76 15.98 -39.33
CA SER A 538 1.89 16.88 -39.06
C SER A 538 3.24 16.29 -39.44
N ASN A 539 3.33 14.97 -39.60
CA ASN A 539 4.56 14.28 -39.96
C ASN A 539 4.35 13.30 -41.14
N PRO A 540 3.96 13.80 -42.33
CA PRO A 540 3.59 12.99 -43.49
C PRO A 540 4.77 12.22 -44.12
N GLN A 541 6.00 12.47 -43.67
CA GLN A 541 7.27 11.97 -44.23
C GLN A 541 8.03 11.10 -43.22
N ARG A 542 7.34 10.25 -42.46
CA ARG A 542 8.04 9.10 -41.89
C ARG A 542 8.40 8.19 -43.06
N ASP A 543 9.67 8.19 -43.45
CA ASP A 543 10.26 7.26 -44.43
C ASP A 543 10.27 5.83 -43.85
N LEU A 544 9.07 5.31 -43.62
CA LEU A 544 8.82 3.98 -43.10
C LEU A 544 8.17 3.20 -44.25
N PRO A 545 8.78 2.08 -44.68
CA PRO A 545 8.21 1.26 -45.73
C PRO A 545 6.87 0.67 -45.26
N PRO A 546 5.88 0.53 -46.18
CA PRO A 546 4.62 -0.11 -45.85
C PRO A 546 4.85 -1.59 -45.49
N VAL A 547 4.13 -2.09 -44.49
CA VAL A 547 4.16 -3.50 -44.10
C VAL A 547 3.06 -4.25 -44.87
N ALA A 548 3.43 -5.34 -45.55
CA ALA A 548 2.48 -6.18 -46.30
C ALA A 548 1.29 -6.59 -45.41
N GLY A 549 0.06 -6.33 -45.87
CA GLY A 549 -1.18 -6.59 -45.14
C GLY A 549 -1.52 -5.60 -44.01
N LYS A 550 -0.65 -4.63 -43.69
CA LYS A 550 -0.87 -3.62 -42.63
C LYS A 550 -0.75 -2.17 -43.09
N GLY A 551 -0.16 -1.92 -44.27
CA GLY A 551 0.04 -0.58 -44.82
C GLY A 551 1.10 0.24 -44.06
N VAL A 552 1.00 1.56 -44.13
CA VAL A 552 1.89 2.48 -43.40
C VAL A 552 1.60 2.40 -41.90
N LEU A 553 2.64 2.20 -41.09
CA LEU A 553 2.53 2.11 -39.64
C LEU A 553 2.00 3.43 -39.05
N ARG A 554 0.79 3.39 -38.48
CA ARG A 554 0.19 4.54 -37.78
C ARG A 554 0.80 4.70 -36.37
N PRO A 555 0.91 5.94 -35.85
CA PRO A 555 1.34 6.17 -34.48
C PRO A 555 0.36 5.50 -33.50
N PRO A 556 0.87 4.97 -32.39
CA PRO A 556 0.05 4.26 -31.41
C PRO A 556 -1.05 5.18 -30.86
N LYS A 557 -2.28 4.65 -30.80
CA LYS A 557 -3.42 5.36 -30.23
C LYS A 557 -3.28 5.44 -28.70
N PRO A 558 -3.69 6.55 -28.06
CA PRO A 558 -3.81 6.65 -26.62
C PRO A 558 -4.68 5.51 -26.07
N GLY A 559 -4.28 4.93 -24.93
CA GLY A 559 -5.13 3.97 -24.22
C GLY A 559 -6.40 4.65 -23.70
N LEU A 560 -7.54 3.95 -23.75
CA LEU A 560 -8.82 4.47 -23.25
C LEU A 560 -9.07 4.16 -21.78
N PHE A 561 -8.20 3.39 -21.13
CA PHE A 561 -8.29 3.14 -19.70
C PHE A 561 -8.05 4.44 -18.92
N ASN A 562 -9.02 4.79 -18.07
CA ASN A 562 -9.02 6.04 -17.30
C ASN A 562 -8.67 7.29 -18.14
N ALA A 563 -9.21 7.35 -19.37
CA ALA A 563 -8.94 8.43 -20.31
C ALA A 563 -10.04 9.48 -20.33
N TYR A 564 -9.63 10.75 -20.43
CA TYR A 564 -10.50 11.92 -20.42
C TYR A 564 -10.11 12.91 -21.49
N VAL A 565 -11.11 13.61 -22.02
CA VAL A 565 -10.93 14.78 -22.87
C VAL A 565 -11.10 16.04 -22.03
N VAL A 566 -10.14 16.95 -22.12
CA VAL A 566 -10.18 18.25 -21.48
C VAL A 566 -11.12 19.15 -22.26
N LEU A 567 -12.14 19.71 -21.60
CA LEU A 567 -13.15 20.55 -22.25
C LEU A 567 -12.98 22.03 -21.92
N LYS A 568 -12.43 22.35 -20.76
CA LYS A 568 -12.29 23.71 -20.21
C LYS A 568 -10.99 23.81 -19.39
N PRO A 569 -10.53 25.04 -19.04
CA PRO A 569 -9.46 25.22 -18.07
C PRO A 569 -9.69 24.38 -16.81
N PHE A 570 -8.64 23.68 -16.41
CA PHE A 570 -8.69 22.63 -15.40
C PHE A 570 -7.30 22.56 -14.73
N THR A 571 -7.27 22.14 -13.46
CA THR A 571 -6.04 21.86 -12.73
C THR A 571 -6.01 20.37 -12.45
N TYR A 572 -4.88 19.70 -12.73
CA TYR A 572 -4.74 18.28 -12.48
C TYR A 572 -4.92 17.96 -10.98
N PRO A 573 -5.78 16.97 -10.62
CA PRO A 573 -5.79 16.39 -9.30
C PRO A 573 -4.41 15.86 -8.92
N SER A 574 -3.94 16.16 -7.72
CA SER A 574 -2.85 15.40 -7.11
C SER A 574 -3.27 13.95 -6.88
N GLY A 575 -2.32 13.02 -6.77
CA GLY A 575 -2.63 11.61 -6.48
C GLY A 575 -2.85 10.73 -7.72
N LEU A 576 -2.56 11.22 -8.92
CA LEU A 576 -2.72 10.48 -10.17
C LEU A 576 -1.49 9.62 -10.50
N TYR A 577 -1.22 8.63 -9.66
CA TYR A 577 -0.13 7.66 -9.80
C TYR A 577 -0.62 6.20 -9.76
N GLY A 578 0.20 5.27 -10.26
CA GLY A 578 -0.12 3.84 -10.29
C GLY A 578 -1.44 3.55 -11.02
N GLY A 579 -2.32 2.77 -10.39
CA GLY A 579 -3.65 2.45 -10.94
C GLY A 579 -4.61 3.66 -11.04
N ASN A 580 -4.29 4.77 -10.37
CA ASN A 580 -5.06 6.02 -10.45
C ASN A 580 -4.55 6.97 -11.55
N SER A 581 -3.46 6.63 -12.23
CA SER A 581 -2.98 7.41 -13.38
C SER A 581 -4.06 7.49 -14.46
N ALA A 582 -4.10 8.62 -15.16
CA ALA A 582 -5.09 8.90 -16.20
C ALA A 582 -4.42 9.20 -17.54
N SER A 583 -5.21 9.21 -18.61
CA SER A 583 -4.81 9.79 -19.89
C SER A 583 -5.65 11.03 -20.17
N PHE A 584 -5.00 12.16 -20.46
CA PHE A 584 -5.67 13.41 -20.79
C PHE A 584 -5.43 13.74 -22.26
N LEU A 585 -6.49 13.87 -23.03
CA LEU A 585 -6.46 14.34 -24.39
C LEU A 585 -6.92 15.80 -24.38
N ILE A 586 -6.06 16.71 -24.85
CA ILE A 586 -6.36 18.13 -24.94
C ILE A 586 -6.69 18.43 -26.41
N PRO A 587 -7.96 18.72 -26.74
CA PRO A 587 -8.36 19.08 -28.09
C PRO A 587 -7.74 20.39 -28.56
N LYS A 588 -7.72 20.57 -29.88
CA LYS A 588 -7.29 21.82 -30.50
C LYS A 588 -8.11 23.00 -29.96
N GLY A 589 -7.42 24.07 -29.55
CA GLY A 589 -8.02 25.29 -29.00
C GLY A 589 -8.33 25.25 -27.51
N VAL A 590 -8.17 24.10 -26.84
CA VAL A 590 -8.33 23.99 -25.38
C VAL A 590 -6.96 24.21 -24.71
N PRO A 591 -6.85 25.09 -23.69
CA PRO A 591 -5.57 25.32 -23.02
C PRO A 591 -5.13 24.07 -22.25
N LYS A 592 -3.81 23.87 -22.16
CA LYS A 592 -3.21 22.81 -21.33
C LYS A 592 -3.61 23.02 -19.86
N PRO A 593 -4.06 21.98 -19.14
CA PRO A 593 -4.36 22.08 -17.73
C PRO A 593 -3.16 22.51 -16.88
N GLU A 594 -3.44 23.19 -15.77
CA GLU A 594 -2.47 23.65 -14.79
C GLU A 594 -2.13 22.55 -13.77
N GLY A 595 -1.07 22.75 -12.98
CA GLY A 595 -0.65 21.82 -11.94
C GLY A 595 0.19 20.65 -12.46
N ASN A 596 0.43 19.67 -11.58
CA ASN A 596 1.24 18.50 -11.87
C ASN A 596 0.35 17.30 -12.27
N SER A 597 0.59 16.71 -13.44
CA SER A 597 -0.18 15.56 -13.94
C SER A 597 0.16 14.23 -13.26
N GLY A 598 1.13 14.19 -12.35
CA GLY A 598 1.61 12.96 -11.73
C GLY A 598 2.19 12.00 -12.77
N HIS A 599 1.81 10.72 -12.69
CA HIS A 599 2.21 9.70 -13.67
C HIS A 599 1.24 9.59 -14.87
N SER A 600 0.28 10.51 -14.96
CA SER A 600 -0.67 10.54 -16.07
C SER A 600 -0.01 10.87 -17.40
N SER A 601 -0.60 10.38 -18.48
CA SER A 601 -0.17 10.72 -19.84
C SER A 601 -1.01 11.87 -20.38
N VAL A 602 -0.37 12.85 -21.00
CA VAL A 602 -1.00 14.06 -21.53
C VAL A 602 -0.69 14.16 -23.01
N TYR A 603 -1.74 14.07 -23.82
CA TYR A 603 -1.72 14.14 -25.28
C TYR A 603 -2.27 15.50 -25.69
N ASP A 604 -1.40 16.42 -26.10
CA ASP A 604 -1.79 17.79 -26.42
C ASP A 604 -1.87 18.03 -27.92
N ILE A 605 -3.08 18.08 -28.50
CA ILE A 605 -3.27 18.25 -29.94
C ILE A 605 -2.79 19.62 -30.42
N ASN A 606 -2.70 20.64 -29.55
CA ASN A 606 -2.20 21.96 -29.94
C ASN A 606 -0.72 21.92 -30.30
N THR A 607 0.06 21.12 -29.58
CA THR A 607 1.53 21.03 -29.72
C THR A 607 1.99 19.73 -30.37
N LEU A 608 1.09 18.76 -30.48
CA LEU A 608 1.36 17.37 -30.88
C LEU A 608 2.42 16.70 -30.01
N ASN A 609 2.55 17.17 -28.77
CA ASN A 609 3.44 16.60 -27.78
C ASN A 609 2.69 15.61 -26.87
N CYS A 610 3.38 14.53 -26.50
CA CYS A 610 2.91 13.56 -25.53
C CYS A 610 3.85 13.57 -24.34
N GLN A 611 3.33 13.86 -23.15
CA GLN A 611 4.08 13.84 -21.89
C GLN A 611 3.57 12.73 -20.96
N GLY A 612 4.48 11.98 -20.32
CA GLY A 612 4.13 10.99 -19.30
C GLY A 612 4.58 9.56 -19.61
N ALA A 613 4.34 8.65 -18.67
CA ALA A 613 4.93 7.30 -18.70
C ALA A 613 4.55 6.47 -19.94
N LEU A 614 3.36 6.68 -20.52
CA LEU A 614 2.89 5.93 -21.69
C LEU A 614 3.25 6.60 -23.02
N CYS A 615 3.84 7.79 -23.00
CA CYS A 615 4.21 8.54 -24.22
C CYS A 615 5.53 8.07 -24.85
N SER A 616 6.36 7.32 -24.10
CA SER A 616 7.68 6.85 -24.54
C SER A 616 7.72 5.33 -24.80
N ALA A 617 6.66 4.63 -24.41
CA ALA A 617 6.58 3.18 -24.45
C ALA A 617 5.66 2.73 -25.59
N ARG A 618 6.18 2.73 -26.82
CA ARG A 618 5.76 1.84 -27.92
C ARG A 618 6.58 2.04 -29.18
#